data_AF-A0A2A2QUA7-F1
#
_entry.id   AF-A0A2A2QUA7-F1
#
_cell.length_a   1.000
_cell.length_b   1.000
_cell.length_c   1.000
_cell.angle_alpha   90.00
_cell.angle_beta   90.00
_cell.angle_gamma   90.00
#
_symmetry.space_group_name_H-M   'P 1'
#
loop_
_entity.id
_entity.type
_entity.pdbx_description
1 polymer ?
#
loop_
_entity_poly.entity_id
_entity_poly.type
_entity_poly.pdbx_seq_one_letter_code
_entity_poly.pdbx_strand_id
1 'polypeptide(L)'
;MATAPNYRTMAEYYIRGLTEGFIDAAEVIAWTDGVVVEAAKTEDWMLDISSASPEDRMGVLHHLHAVQGEVDEAALAALLAAKK
;
A
#
# COMPACT_ATOMS: atom_id res chain seq x y z
N MET A 1 4.25 18.00 12.80
CA MET A 1 4.29 17.59 11.37
C MET A 1 3.69 16.21 11.32
N ALA A 2 2.68 15.97 10.48
CA ALA A 2 2.19 14.62 10.29
C ALA A 2 3.29 13.83 9.60
N THR A 3 3.95 12.93 10.32
CA THR A 3 4.93 12.01 9.75
C THR A 3 4.18 11.18 8.70
N ALA A 4 4.73 11.07 7.49
CA ALA A 4 4.16 10.17 6.49
C ALA A 4 4.03 8.77 7.12
N PRO A 5 2.88 8.09 6.95
CA PRO A 5 2.70 6.75 7.49
C PRO A 5 3.79 5.83 6.95
N ASN A 6 4.28 4.90 7.77
CA ASN A 6 5.26 3.93 7.31
C ASN A 6 4.65 3.01 6.22
N TYR A 7 5.50 2.34 5.44
CA TYR A 7 5.04 1.52 4.31
C TYR A 7 4.10 0.39 4.74
N ARG A 8 4.32 -0.23 5.92
CA ARG A 8 3.40 -1.26 6.44
C ARG A 8 2.02 -0.70 6.75
N THR A 9 1.94 0.49 7.34
CA THR A 9 0.68 1.20 7.61
C THR A 9 -0.05 1.53 6.32
N MET A 10 0.68 2.04 5.30
CA MET A 10 0.10 2.29 3.98
C MET A 10 -0.38 0.99 3.32
N ALA A 11 0.41 -0.09 3.40
CA ALA A 11 0.03 -1.37 2.85
C ALA A 11 -1.24 -1.93 3.50
N GLU A 12 -1.38 -1.80 4.82
CA GLU A 12 -2.59 -2.18 5.54
C GLU A 12 -3.81 -1.33 5.13
N TYR A 13 -3.62 -0.03 4.91
CA TYR A 13 -4.67 0.83 4.35
C TYR A 13 -5.12 0.35 2.96
N TYR A 14 -4.18 0.00 2.08
CA TYR A 14 -4.49 -0.55 0.75
C TYR A 14 -5.13 -1.94 0.81
N ILE A 15 -4.71 -2.81 1.73
CA ILE A 15 -5.35 -4.12 1.96
C ILE A 15 -6.82 -3.94 2.33
N ARG A 16 -7.13 -3.02 3.24
CA ARG A 16 -8.51 -2.70 3.63
C ARG A 16 -9.28 -2.08 2.47
N GLY A 17 -8.68 -1.12 1.76
CA GLY A 17 -9.27 -0.49 0.58
C GLY A 17 -9.61 -1.46 -0.54
N LEU A 18 -8.69 -2.37 -0.86
CA LEU A 18 -8.95 -3.43 -1.82
C LEU A 18 -10.04 -4.37 -1.30
N THR A 19 -10.01 -4.79 -0.04
CA THR A 19 -11.01 -5.70 0.54
C THR A 19 -12.43 -5.10 0.53
N GLU A 20 -12.56 -3.86 0.97
CA GLU A 20 -13.83 -3.12 1.08
C GLU A 20 -14.28 -2.52 -0.26
N GLY A 21 -13.40 -2.46 -1.27
CA GLY A 21 -13.71 -2.02 -2.63
C GLY A 21 -13.72 -0.51 -2.84
N PHE A 22 -13.13 0.28 -1.93
CA PHE A 22 -12.96 1.73 -2.09
C PHE A 22 -11.62 2.12 -2.74
N ILE A 23 -10.75 1.14 -2.99
CA ILE A 23 -9.49 1.25 -3.74
C ILE A 23 -9.45 0.15 -4.78
N ASP A 24 -8.87 0.44 -5.94
CA ASP A 24 -8.54 -0.55 -6.96
C ASP A 24 -7.04 -0.87 -6.99
N ALA A 25 -6.67 -1.94 -7.71
CA ALA A 25 -5.28 -2.36 -7.83
C ALA A 25 -4.40 -1.32 -8.55
N ALA A 26 -4.97 -0.51 -9.46
CA ALA A 26 -4.22 0.52 -10.17
C ALA A 26 -3.73 1.63 -9.22
N GLU A 27 -4.56 2.03 -8.25
CA GLU A 27 -4.18 3.01 -7.23
C GLU A 27 -3.04 2.49 -6.34
N VAL A 28 -3.04 1.19 -6.00
CA VAL A 28 -1.95 0.56 -5.24
C VAL A 28 -0.65 0.50 -6.06
N ILE A 29 -0.74 0.15 -7.35
CA ILE A 29 0.41 0.13 -8.26
C ILE A 29 1.01 1.54 -8.35
N ALA A 30 0.19 2.56 -8.58
CA ALA A 30 0.64 3.95 -8.69
C ALA A 30 1.30 4.46 -7.39
N TRP A 31 0.76 4.08 -6.22
CA TRP A 31 1.44 4.34 -4.94
C TRP A 31 2.82 3.69 -4.89
N THR A 32 2.90 2.41 -5.28
CA THR A 32 4.15 1.67 -5.22
C THR A 32 5.18 2.22 -6.20
N ASP A 33 4.78 2.62 -7.40
CA ASP A 33 5.66 3.30 -8.36
C ASP A 33 6.28 4.55 -7.76
N GLY A 34 5.48 5.37 -7.05
CA GLY A 34 5.97 6.51 -6.30
C GLY A 34 6.95 6.12 -5.20
N VAL A 35 6.68 5.03 -4.47
CA VAL A 35 7.61 4.50 -3.45
C VAL A 35 8.92 4.05 -4.10
N VAL A 36 8.91 3.36 -5.23
CA VAL A 36 10.13 2.90 -5.94
C VAL A 36 11.00 4.08 -6.35
N VAL A 37 10.40 5.18 -6.82
CA VAL A 37 11.13 6.39 -7.22
C VAL A 37 11.79 7.08 -6.03
N GLU A 38 11.12 7.14 -4.89
CA GLU A 38 11.58 7.89 -3.70
C GLU A 38 12.45 7.05 -2.74
N ALA A 39 12.29 5.72 -2.76
CA ALA A 39 12.97 4.84 -1.83
C ALA A 39 14.48 4.80 -2.11
N ALA A 40 15.29 5.05 -1.08
CA ALA A 40 16.74 4.93 -1.17
C ALA A 40 17.21 3.49 -1.49
N LYS A 41 16.37 2.50 -1.19
CA LYS A 41 16.57 1.10 -1.52
C LYS A 41 15.25 0.47 -1.93
N THR A 42 15.21 -0.07 -3.14
CA THR A 42 14.09 -0.86 -3.62
C THR A 42 14.06 -2.23 -2.93
N GLU A 43 12.89 -2.65 -2.50
CA GLU A 43 12.62 -3.98 -1.94
C GLU A 43 11.78 -4.81 -2.92
N ASP A 44 11.82 -6.14 -2.80
CA ASP A 44 11.15 -7.06 -3.74
C ASP A 44 9.64 -6.80 -3.83
N TRP A 45 8.99 -6.56 -2.69
CA TRP A 45 7.55 -6.24 -2.65
C TRP A 45 7.19 -5.01 -3.49
N MET A 46 8.10 -4.03 -3.60
CA MET A 46 7.85 -2.82 -4.37
C MET A 46 7.81 -3.13 -5.87
N LEU A 47 8.75 -3.97 -6.34
CA LEU A 47 8.80 -4.39 -7.74
C LEU A 47 7.66 -5.35 -8.08
N ASP A 48 7.33 -6.26 -7.16
CA ASP A 48 6.23 -7.21 -7.35
C ASP A 48 4.88 -6.51 -7.50
N ILE A 49 4.60 -5.49 -6.67
CA ILE A 49 3.38 -4.70 -6.81
C ILE A 49 3.44 -3.79 -8.04
N SER A 50 4.55 -3.07 -8.26
CA SER A 50 4.71 -2.16 -9.40
C SER A 50 4.56 -2.87 -10.76
N SER A 51 4.99 -4.13 -10.85
CA SER A 51 4.86 -4.96 -12.06
C SER A 51 3.56 -5.77 -12.15
N ALA A 52 2.68 -5.68 -11.14
CA ALA A 52 1.41 -6.40 -11.14
C ALA A 52 0.44 -5.85 -12.19
N SER A 53 -0.50 -6.69 -12.64
CA SER A 53 -1.59 -6.23 -13.50
C SER A 53 -2.64 -5.48 -12.67
N PRO A 54 -3.16 -4.33 -13.13
CA PRO A 54 -4.31 -3.67 -12.52
C PRO A 54 -5.58 -4.53 -12.47
N GLU A 55 -5.65 -5.59 -13.28
CA GLU A 55 -6.75 -6.55 -13.25
C GLU A 55 -6.52 -7.66 -12.21
N ASP A 56 -5.29 -7.84 -11.72
CA ASP A 56 -4.92 -8.86 -10.75
C ASP A 56 -4.97 -8.34 -9.30
N ARG A 57 -6.18 -8.05 -8.85
CA ARG A 57 -6.45 -7.64 -7.46
C ARG A 57 -5.89 -8.63 -6.44
N MET A 58 -5.95 -9.93 -6.73
CA MET A 58 -5.51 -10.97 -5.78
C MET A 58 -3.99 -11.00 -5.65
N GLY A 59 -3.26 -10.87 -6.76
CA GLY A 59 -1.80 -10.74 -6.76
C GLY A 59 -1.33 -9.51 -6.00
N VAL A 60 -1.92 -8.34 -6.28
CA VAL A 60 -1.60 -7.09 -5.56
C VAL A 60 -1.85 -7.23 -4.05
N LEU A 61 -2.98 -7.83 -3.66
CA LEU A 61 -3.29 -8.10 -2.25
C LEU A 61 -2.23 -9.00 -1.60
N HIS A 62 -1.82 -10.07 -2.29
CA HIS A 62 -0.79 -10.98 -1.79
C HIS A 62 0.54 -10.27 -1.55
N HIS A 63 0.99 -9.44 -2.48
CA HIS A 63 2.25 -8.71 -2.35
C HIS A 63 2.18 -7.60 -1.29
N LEU A 64 1.04 -6.95 -1.09
CA LEU A 64 0.85 -6.00 0.03
C LEU A 64 1.03 -6.65 1.40
N HIS A 65 0.67 -7.93 1.55
CA HIS A 65 0.92 -8.67 2.79
C HIS A 65 2.41 -9.00 3.01
N ALA A 66 3.24 -8.96 1.96
CA ALA A 66 4.68 -9.18 2.07
C ALA A 66 5.43 -7.95 2.59
N VAL A 67 4.80 -6.77 2.60
CA VAL A 67 5.38 -5.53 3.15
C VAL A 67 5.64 -5.73 4.63
N GLN A 68 6.90 -5.63 5.04
CA GLN A 68 7.33 -5.83 6.42
C GLN A 68 7.23 -4.54 7.24
N GLY A 69 7.19 -4.68 8.56
CA GLY A 69 7.16 -3.58 9.52
C GLY A 69 5.99 -3.67 10.49
N GLU A 70 5.84 -2.64 11.31
CA GLU A 70 4.75 -2.52 12.29
C GLU A 70 3.68 -1.57 11.78
N VAL A 71 2.41 -1.99 11.91
CA VAL A 71 1.27 -1.14 11.59
C VAL A 71 1.11 -0.12 12.72
N ASP A 72 1.17 1.17 12.38
CA ASP A 72 0.75 2.25 13.26
C ASP A 72 -0.78 2.36 13.18
N GLU A 73 -1.47 1.80 14.18
CA GLU A 73 -2.93 1.78 14.23
C GLU A 73 -3.54 3.19 14.29
N ALA A 74 -2.86 4.16 14.91
CA ALA A 74 -3.35 5.53 15.00
C ALA A 74 -3.27 6.23 13.65
N ALA A 75 -2.16 6.07 12.92
CA ALA A 75 -2.01 6.57 11.57
C ALA A 75 -2.99 5.89 10.60
N LEU A 76 -3.16 4.56 10.71
CA LEU A 76 -4.12 3.81 9.90
C LEU A 76 -5.56 4.30 10.13
N ALA A 77 -5.96 4.49 11.38
CA ALA A 77 -7.28 5.01 11.71
C ALA A 77 -7.51 6.41 11.15
N ALA A 78 -6.49 7.28 11.18
CA ALA A 78 -6.56 8.61 10.58
C ALA A 78 -6.73 8.56 9.06
N LEU A 79 -6.01 7.66 8.36
CA LEU A 79 -6.14 7.46 6.91
C LEU A 79 -7.54 6.97 6.54
N LEU A 80 -8.06 5.96 7.25
CA LEU A 80 -9.39 5.41 7.00
C LEU A 80 -10.50 6.43 7.31
N ALA A 81 -10.35 7.22 8.38
CA ALA A 81 -11.29 8.28 8.71
C ALA A 81 -11.29 9.40 7.67
N ALA A 82 -10.15 9.70 7.02
CA ALA A 82 -10.05 10.72 5.99
C ALA A 82 -10.69 10.31 4.64
N LYS A 83 -10.90 9.01 4.40
CA LYS A 83 -11.58 8.49 3.20
C LYS A 83 -13.09 8.38 3.32
N LYS A 84 -13.63 8.44 4.54
CA LYS A 84 -15.05 8.30 4.86
C LYS A 84 -15.77 9.65 4.80
#